data_AF-A0A7S4S7X6-F1
#
_entry.id   AF-A0A7S4S7X6-F1
#
_cell.length_a   1.000
_cell.length_b   1.000
_cell.length_c   1.000
_cell.angle_alpha   90.00
_cell.angle_beta   90.00
_cell.angle_gamma   90.00
#
_symmetry.space_group_name_H-M   'P 1'
#
loop_
_entity.id
_entity.type
_entity.pdbx_description
1 polymer ?
#
loop_
_entity_poly.entity_id
_entity_poly.type
_entity_poly.pdbx_seq_one_letter_code
_entity_poly.pdbx_strand_id
1 'polypeptide(L)'
;MAPSGLCAAVALWGGLLGAASLAEAKECRADLSGSLPSHPDEVAGQNLLQRGTVTGTLQHVDEEQEPARPQTLLEASADGQRGCVSEVKLVVNSCVNYSTALDYALESLRKTNFSRWQDVLVFRNQAPNDSEPYKDAAGITYINLTMSSFDFGGFSGLHRHRTDPRVCAHSYLYVLDTVEFDATFPRKFQELARMGFGEVRMNPRPNSNMVAFGHTVLERFGTNFDRNLTKLEVVKMEYADPYKPIKNPEEFASSVVRLGIRQNAGKGDPYNTSFLREKFYYQEFGFYKYILVNYYGDIGNEGHLKENTPGMPVPPPETLEAEKEAEEEEEQEEEE
;
A
#
# COMPACT_ATOMS: atom_id res chain seq x y z
N MET A 1 -5.42 -40.39 -59.47
CA MET A 1 -6.37 -41.50 -59.27
C MET A 1 -5.90 -42.29 -58.05
N ALA A 2 -6.63 -42.20 -56.94
CA ALA A 2 -6.56 -43.22 -55.88
C ALA A 2 -7.29 -44.48 -56.38
N PRO A 3 -7.04 -45.67 -55.78
CA PRO A 3 -7.90 -46.05 -54.66
C PRO A 3 -7.26 -46.93 -53.55
N SER A 4 -7.78 -46.69 -52.34
CA SER A 4 -8.13 -47.59 -51.21
C SER A 4 -7.63 -49.04 -51.10
N GLY A 5 -7.29 -49.43 -49.87
CA GLY A 5 -7.37 -50.82 -49.38
C GLY A 5 -7.12 -50.95 -47.86
N LEU A 6 -8.19 -51.10 -47.08
CA LEU A 6 -8.19 -51.49 -45.66
C LEU A 6 -7.96 -53.02 -45.51
N CYS A 7 -7.32 -53.45 -44.41
CA CYS A 7 -7.67 -54.68 -43.68
C CYS A 7 -7.07 -54.72 -42.27
N ALA A 8 -7.80 -55.38 -41.36
CA ALA A 8 -7.80 -55.27 -39.90
C ALA A 8 -7.00 -56.36 -39.15
N ALA A 9 -6.74 -56.15 -37.85
CA ALA A 9 -6.88 -57.08 -36.70
C ALA A 9 -6.25 -56.43 -35.44
N VAL A 10 -6.99 -56.00 -34.40
CA VAL A 10 -7.66 -56.74 -33.30
C VAL A 10 -6.68 -57.35 -32.27
N ALA A 11 -6.54 -56.71 -31.10
CA ALA A 11 -7.01 -57.21 -29.78
C ALA A 11 -6.42 -56.36 -28.62
N LEU A 12 -6.91 -56.31 -27.38
CA LEU A 12 -8.23 -56.20 -26.72
C LEU A 12 -7.92 -56.32 -25.19
N TRP A 13 -8.76 -55.73 -24.34
CA TRP A 13 -8.85 -55.74 -22.85
C TRP A 13 -8.07 -54.63 -22.12
N GLY A 14 -8.67 -53.73 -21.32
CA GLY A 14 -9.97 -53.67 -20.61
C GLY A 14 -9.67 -53.22 -19.16
N GLY A 15 -10.44 -52.41 -18.41
CA GLY A 15 -11.73 -51.76 -18.53
C GLY A 15 -12.13 -51.19 -17.14
N LEU A 16 -13.26 -50.48 -17.10
CA LEU A 16 -14.02 -49.88 -15.98
C LEU A 16 -13.55 -48.51 -15.44
N LEU A 17 -14.25 -47.38 -15.69
CA LEU A 17 -15.66 -46.93 -15.50
C LEU A 17 -16.04 -46.48 -14.08
N GLY A 18 -16.42 -45.20 -14.00
CA GLY A 18 -17.34 -44.64 -13.02
C GLY A 18 -17.87 -43.30 -13.54
N ALA A 19 -19.11 -43.30 -14.03
CA ALA A 19 -19.81 -42.17 -14.64
C ALA A 19 -20.94 -41.65 -13.73
N ALA A 20 -21.23 -40.34 -13.81
CA ALA A 20 -22.52 -39.68 -13.60
C ALA A 20 -22.27 -38.17 -13.75
N SER A 21 -23.11 -37.29 -14.29
CA SER A 21 -24.40 -37.32 -14.96
C SER A 21 -24.72 -35.84 -15.21
N LEU A 22 -24.86 -35.42 -16.47
CA LEU A 22 -25.38 -34.11 -16.85
C LEU A 22 -26.91 -34.17 -16.89
N ALA A 23 -27.58 -33.25 -16.20
CA ALA A 23 -28.99 -32.94 -16.43
C ALA A 23 -29.25 -31.43 -16.24
N GLU A 24 -29.60 -30.81 -17.37
CA GLU A 24 -30.59 -29.75 -17.59
C GLU A 24 -30.84 -28.68 -16.49
N ALA A 25 -30.58 -27.41 -16.85
CA ALA A 25 -31.48 -26.30 -16.49
C ALA A 25 -31.46 -25.21 -17.56
N LYS A 26 -32.61 -25.06 -18.20
CA LYS A 26 -33.02 -23.99 -19.12
C LYS A 26 -33.27 -22.67 -18.38
N GLU A 27 -33.11 -21.60 -19.15
CA GLU A 27 -33.90 -20.35 -19.14
C GLU A 27 -34.09 -19.60 -17.80
N CYS A 28 -33.40 -18.48 -17.67
CA CYS A 28 -34.04 -17.25 -17.20
C CYS A 28 -33.32 -16.04 -17.82
N ARG A 29 -33.87 -15.58 -18.95
CA ARG A 29 -33.59 -14.28 -19.55
C ARG A 29 -34.57 -13.30 -18.89
N ALA A 30 -34.06 -12.33 -18.13
CA ALA A 30 -34.85 -11.19 -17.68
C ALA A 30 -34.12 -9.92 -18.10
N ASP A 31 -34.84 -9.13 -18.91
CA ASP A 31 -34.48 -7.82 -19.40
C ASP A 31 -34.07 -6.86 -18.27
N LEU A 32 -32.92 -6.20 -18.45
CA LEU A 32 -32.66 -4.89 -17.89
C LEU A 32 -32.12 -4.00 -19.00
N SER A 33 -33.04 -3.54 -19.86
CA SER A 33 -32.87 -2.37 -20.71
C SER A 33 -32.91 -1.11 -19.84
N GLY A 34 -31.77 -0.78 -19.23
CA GLY A 34 -31.54 0.49 -18.56
C GLY A 34 -30.67 1.40 -19.42
N SER A 35 -31.31 2.36 -20.10
CA SER A 35 -30.68 3.42 -20.89
C SER A 35 -29.59 4.18 -20.13
N LEU A 36 -28.37 4.17 -20.67
CA LEU A 36 -27.28 5.07 -20.28
C LEU A 36 -27.58 6.49 -20.80
N PRO A 37 -27.51 7.55 -19.96
CA PRO A 37 -27.53 8.91 -20.46
C PRO A 37 -26.18 9.24 -21.11
N SER A 38 -26.31 9.66 -22.36
CA SER A 38 -25.30 10.27 -23.22
C SER A 38 -24.74 11.58 -22.65
N HIS A 39 -23.42 11.74 -22.76
CA HIS A 39 -22.63 12.98 -22.79
C HIS A 39 -22.76 14.00 -21.64
N PRO A 40 -21.62 14.48 -21.11
CA PRO A 40 -21.48 15.87 -20.75
C PRO A 40 -20.67 16.60 -21.82
N ASP A 41 -21.25 17.71 -22.26
CA ASP A 41 -20.74 18.66 -23.24
C ASP A 41 -19.41 19.30 -22.85
N GLU A 42 -18.70 19.67 -23.92
CA GLU A 42 -17.56 20.58 -23.96
C GLU A 42 -17.77 21.84 -23.11
N VAL A 43 -16.86 22.10 -22.16
CA VAL A 43 -16.65 23.44 -21.64
C VAL A 43 -15.42 24.02 -22.34
N ALA A 44 -15.67 24.70 -23.45
CA ALA A 44 -14.71 25.53 -24.13
C ALA A 44 -14.32 26.72 -23.25
N GLY A 45 -13.01 26.91 -23.09
CA GLY A 45 -12.44 28.03 -22.37
C GLY A 45 -12.66 29.37 -23.09
N GLN A 46 -12.95 30.39 -22.29
CA GLN A 46 -12.72 31.79 -22.65
C GLN A 46 -12.08 32.49 -21.46
N ASN A 47 -10.75 32.57 -21.47
CA ASN A 47 -10.00 33.49 -20.61
C ASN A 47 -9.93 34.85 -21.33
N LEU A 48 -10.80 35.77 -20.89
CA LEU A 48 -10.77 37.16 -21.32
C LEU A 48 -9.70 37.90 -20.51
N LEU A 49 -8.61 38.27 -21.17
CA LEU A 49 -7.61 39.23 -20.69
C LEU A 49 -8.26 40.61 -20.53
N GLN A 50 -8.50 41.05 -19.29
CA GLN A 50 -8.63 42.47 -18.97
C GLN A 50 -7.39 42.93 -18.20
N ARG A 51 -6.53 43.68 -18.90
CA ARG A 51 -5.48 44.49 -18.31
C ARG A 51 -6.14 45.73 -17.69
N GLY A 52 -6.26 45.73 -16.36
CA GLY A 52 -6.55 46.93 -15.57
C GLY A 52 -5.24 47.49 -14.99
N THR A 53 -4.82 48.65 -15.47
CA THR A 53 -3.71 49.42 -14.92
C THR A 53 -4.16 50.08 -13.62
N VAL A 54 -3.67 49.63 -12.47
CA VAL A 54 -3.90 50.28 -11.17
C VAL A 54 -2.62 50.98 -10.76
N THR A 55 -2.61 52.30 -10.88
CA THR A 55 -1.66 53.19 -10.20
C THR A 55 -2.12 53.36 -8.75
N GLY A 56 -1.51 52.58 -7.85
CA GLY A 56 -1.76 52.63 -6.40
C GLY A 56 -0.55 53.19 -5.67
N THR A 57 -0.78 54.27 -4.93
CA THR A 57 0.13 55.03 -4.07
C THR A 57 0.77 54.14 -2.99
N LEU A 58 2.10 54.27 -2.82
CA LEU A 58 2.87 53.70 -1.70
C LEU A 58 2.32 54.24 -0.36
N GLN A 59 1.58 53.41 0.36
CA GLN A 59 1.36 53.58 1.80
C GLN A 59 2.33 52.67 2.55
N HIS A 60 3.01 53.26 3.53
CA HIS A 60 3.82 52.56 4.51
C HIS A 60 2.98 51.47 5.16
N VAL A 61 3.41 50.23 5.03
CA VAL A 61 2.85 49.09 5.77
C VAL A 61 3.57 49.08 7.11
N ASP A 62 2.82 49.35 8.17
CA ASP A 62 3.27 49.16 9.55
C ASP A 62 3.65 47.68 9.75
N GLU A 63 4.75 47.49 10.47
CA GLU A 63 5.37 46.22 10.83
C GLU A 63 4.34 45.31 11.55
N GLU A 64 3.75 44.36 10.81
CA GLU A 64 2.82 43.37 11.36
C GLU A 64 3.55 42.53 12.41
N GLN A 65 3.22 42.82 13.67
CA GLN A 65 3.65 42.10 14.85
C GLN A 65 3.13 40.65 14.75
N GLU A 66 4.03 39.69 14.50
CA GLU A 66 3.68 38.27 14.44
C GLU A 66 2.82 37.88 15.67
N PRO A 67 1.63 37.30 15.47
CA PRO A 67 0.80 36.87 16.58
C PRO A 67 1.57 35.84 17.40
N ALA A 68 1.73 36.14 18.70
CA ALA A 68 2.44 35.30 19.65
C ALA A 68 1.98 33.85 19.50
N ARG A 69 2.92 32.95 19.19
CA ARG A 69 2.69 31.50 19.15
C ARG A 69 1.97 31.07 20.44
N PRO A 70 0.83 30.36 20.36
CA PRO A 70 0.18 29.82 21.54
C PRO A 70 1.14 28.82 22.21
N GLN A 71 1.63 29.16 23.40
CA GLN A 71 2.46 28.28 24.24
C GLN A 71 1.64 27.15 24.92
N THR A 72 0.39 26.92 24.50
CA THR A 72 -0.62 26.20 25.29
C THR A 72 -0.77 24.70 24.97
N LEU A 73 0.22 24.03 24.41
CA LEU A 73 0.13 22.59 24.09
C LEU A 73 1.27 21.70 24.66
N LEU A 74 2.08 22.23 25.59
CA LEU A 74 3.17 21.46 26.21
C LEU A 74 2.81 20.83 27.58
N GLU A 75 1.67 21.18 28.19
CA GLU A 75 1.38 20.78 29.57
C GLU A 75 0.51 19.51 29.70
N ALA A 76 -0.01 18.94 28.60
CA ALA A 76 -0.97 17.83 28.66
C ALA A 76 -0.37 16.40 28.56
N SER A 77 0.96 16.20 28.58
CA SER A 77 1.54 14.83 28.47
C SER A 77 2.75 14.57 29.36
N ALA A 78 2.79 15.19 30.55
CA ALA A 78 3.92 15.02 31.49
C ALA A 78 4.05 13.59 32.08
N ASP A 79 2.98 12.78 32.06
CA ASP A 79 2.95 11.48 32.76
C ASP A 79 3.03 10.23 31.85
N GLY A 80 2.84 10.37 30.53
CA GLY A 80 2.83 9.21 29.62
C GLY A 80 4.14 8.98 28.84
N GLN A 81 5.02 9.97 28.78
CA GLN A 81 5.99 10.06 27.68
C GLN A 81 7.45 9.76 28.03
N ARG A 82 7.75 9.29 29.26
CA ARG A 82 9.14 9.17 29.76
C ARG A 82 10.01 8.08 29.10
N GLY A 83 9.65 7.54 27.93
CA GLY A 83 10.33 6.38 27.33
C GLY A 83 10.69 6.46 25.84
N CYS A 84 10.02 7.27 25.02
CA CYS A 84 10.33 7.32 23.59
C CYS A 84 11.61 8.15 23.35
N VAL A 85 12.63 7.55 22.73
CA VAL A 85 13.90 8.23 22.40
C VAL A 85 13.80 9.00 21.07
N SER A 86 12.98 8.53 20.12
CA SER A 86 12.87 9.13 18.78
C SER A 86 11.70 10.10 18.66
N GLU A 87 11.90 11.24 17.99
CA GLU A 87 10.82 12.20 17.69
C GLU A 87 9.89 11.71 16.56
N VAL A 88 10.47 11.05 15.56
CA VAL A 88 9.75 10.54 14.40
C VAL A 88 10.40 9.24 13.94
N LYS A 89 9.59 8.26 13.54
CA LYS A 89 10.05 7.02 12.89
C LYS A 89 9.39 6.81 11.54
N LEU A 90 10.16 6.30 10.58
CA LEU A 90 9.67 5.80 9.31
C LEU A 90 9.28 4.34 9.51
N VAL A 91 8.06 3.99 9.14
CA VAL A 91 7.52 2.64 9.24
C VAL A 91 7.31 2.10 7.84
N VAL A 92 8.06 1.07 7.47
CA VAL A 92 7.93 0.36 6.21
C VAL A 92 7.22 -0.96 6.48
N ASN A 93 6.01 -1.10 5.98
CA ASN A 93 5.27 -2.35 6.03
C ASN A 93 5.55 -3.18 4.77
N SER A 94 6.02 -4.41 4.94
CA SER A 94 6.48 -5.30 3.89
C SER A 94 6.03 -6.75 4.12
N CYS A 95 6.10 -7.58 3.10
CA CYS A 95 5.94 -9.04 3.21
C CYS A 95 7.31 -9.72 3.17
N VAL A 96 7.48 -10.85 3.85
CA VAL A 96 8.74 -11.62 3.76
C VAL A 96 9.12 -12.01 2.32
N ASN A 97 8.14 -12.14 1.42
CA ASN A 97 8.32 -12.48 0.02
C ASN A 97 8.65 -11.26 -0.88
N TYR A 98 8.61 -10.03 -0.34
CA TYR A 98 8.77 -8.79 -1.11
C TYR A 98 10.15 -8.15 -0.90
N SER A 99 11.21 -8.97 -0.77
CA SER A 99 12.58 -8.48 -0.54
C SER A 99 13.03 -7.51 -1.63
N THR A 100 12.77 -7.79 -2.90
CA THR A 100 13.15 -6.90 -4.02
C THR A 100 12.54 -5.50 -3.89
N ALA A 101 11.27 -5.41 -3.51
CA ALA A 101 10.59 -4.13 -3.33
C ALA A 101 11.16 -3.37 -2.12
N LEU A 102 11.35 -4.08 -0.99
CA LEU A 102 11.95 -3.50 0.21
C LEU A 102 13.38 -3.00 -0.04
N ASP A 103 14.21 -3.78 -0.72
CA ASP A 103 15.58 -3.42 -1.06
C ASP A 103 15.62 -2.18 -1.97
N TYR A 104 14.72 -2.11 -2.95
CA TYR A 104 14.57 -0.93 -3.79
C TYR A 104 14.16 0.31 -2.96
N ALA A 105 13.21 0.18 -2.05
CA ALA A 105 12.79 1.28 -1.17
C ALA A 105 13.95 1.75 -0.28
N LEU A 106 14.68 0.85 0.37
CA LEU A 106 15.82 1.19 1.23
C LEU A 106 17.00 1.78 0.44
N GLU A 107 17.27 1.30 -0.77
CA GLU A 107 18.28 1.87 -1.66
C GLU A 107 17.89 3.27 -2.14
N SER A 108 16.62 3.49 -2.50
CA SER A 108 16.15 4.83 -2.84
C SER A 108 16.27 5.79 -1.65
N LEU A 109 15.98 5.33 -0.42
CA LEU A 109 16.17 6.10 0.81
C LEU A 109 17.64 6.50 1.00
N ARG A 110 18.57 5.56 0.78
CA ARG A 110 20.02 5.82 0.84
C ARG A 110 20.44 6.91 -0.14
N LYS A 111 19.90 6.90 -1.37
CA LYS A 111 20.18 7.92 -2.41
C LYS A 111 19.72 9.33 -2.02
N THR A 112 18.81 9.47 -1.05
CA THR A 112 18.40 10.78 -0.50
C THR A 112 19.39 11.36 0.52
N ASN A 113 20.49 10.65 0.82
CA ASN A 113 21.42 10.95 1.94
C ASN A 113 20.77 10.86 3.32
N PHE A 114 19.74 10.00 3.46
CA PHE A 114 19.14 9.73 4.77
C PHE A 114 20.13 9.00 5.68
N SER A 115 20.39 9.56 6.86
CA SER A 115 21.38 9.06 7.82
C SER A 115 20.78 8.50 9.11
N ARG A 116 19.48 8.73 9.36
CA ARG A 116 18.78 8.34 10.59
C ARG A 116 18.24 6.91 10.53
N TRP A 117 19.07 5.94 10.15
CA TRP A 117 18.67 4.53 9.97
C TRP A 117 18.08 3.90 11.24
N GLN A 118 18.49 4.35 12.43
CA GLN A 118 17.92 3.97 13.72
C GLN A 118 16.44 4.38 13.91
N ASP A 119 15.94 5.28 13.06
CA ASP A 119 14.56 5.73 13.05
C ASP A 119 13.71 5.03 11.98
N VAL A 120 14.26 4.01 11.31
CA VAL A 120 13.54 3.16 10.36
C VAL A 120 13.09 1.87 11.05
N LEU A 121 11.80 1.58 10.93
CA LEU A 121 11.15 0.36 11.36
C LEU A 121 10.69 -0.41 10.12
N VAL A 122 11.00 -1.71 10.05
CA VAL A 122 10.53 -2.60 8.98
C VAL A 122 9.69 -3.71 9.60
N PHE A 123 8.42 -3.76 9.26
CA PHE A 123 7.53 -4.85 9.64
C PHE A 123 7.44 -5.85 8.49
N ARG A 124 7.83 -7.10 8.74
CA ARG A 124 7.82 -8.19 7.77
C ARG A 124 6.67 -9.14 8.08
N ASN A 125 5.56 -8.96 7.36
CA ASN A 125 4.36 -9.77 7.50
C ASN A 125 4.54 -11.16 6.87
N GLN A 126 3.66 -12.08 7.26
CA GLN A 126 3.68 -13.49 6.84
C GLN A 126 5.01 -14.20 7.11
N ALA A 127 5.75 -13.75 8.13
CA ALA A 127 6.94 -14.45 8.58
C ALA A 127 6.58 -15.80 9.22
N PRO A 128 7.48 -16.79 9.21
CA PRO A 128 7.22 -18.09 9.85
C PRO A 128 6.95 -17.98 11.37
N ASN A 129 7.54 -16.98 12.03
CA ASN A 129 7.39 -16.73 13.46
C ASN A 129 7.35 -15.22 13.74
N ASP A 130 6.59 -14.83 14.75
CA ASP A 130 6.66 -13.48 15.33
C ASP A 130 8.05 -13.27 15.96
N SER A 131 8.57 -12.05 15.91
CA SER A 131 9.83 -11.71 16.58
C SER A 131 9.67 -10.48 17.47
N GLU A 132 10.45 -10.42 18.55
CA GLU A 132 10.76 -9.14 19.19
C GLU A 132 11.52 -8.21 18.23
N PRO A 133 11.53 -6.89 18.46
CA PRO A 133 12.31 -5.98 17.63
C PRO A 133 13.79 -6.36 17.65
N TYR A 134 14.45 -6.36 16.49
CA TYR A 134 15.88 -6.60 16.36
C TYR A 134 16.50 -5.61 15.37
N LYS A 135 17.81 -5.35 15.45
CA LYS A 135 18.50 -4.41 14.55
C LYS A 135 19.39 -5.14 13.57
N ASP A 136 19.48 -4.61 12.36
CA ASP A 136 20.49 -5.01 11.39
C ASP A 136 21.82 -4.24 11.59
N ALA A 137 22.77 -4.45 10.68
CA ALA A 137 24.07 -3.77 10.71
C ALA A 137 23.98 -2.25 10.41
N ALA A 138 22.94 -1.80 9.71
CA ALA A 138 22.69 -0.38 9.43
C ALA A 138 21.99 0.34 10.60
N GLY A 139 21.46 -0.41 11.57
CA GLY A 139 20.70 0.09 12.71
C GLY A 139 19.19 0.14 12.50
N ILE A 140 18.69 -0.32 11.36
CA ILE A 140 17.26 -0.45 11.05
C ILE A 140 16.65 -1.49 11.99
N THR A 141 15.48 -1.17 12.56
CA THR A 141 14.78 -2.11 13.44
C THR A 141 13.77 -2.94 12.65
N TYR A 142 13.92 -4.26 12.68
CA TYR A 142 13.04 -5.22 12.03
C TYR A 142 12.13 -5.91 13.06
N ILE A 143 10.90 -6.19 12.65
CA ILE A 143 9.91 -6.97 13.41
C ILE A 143 9.23 -7.93 12.44
N ASN A 144 9.31 -9.22 12.71
CA ASN A 144 8.62 -10.25 11.96
C ASN A 144 7.23 -10.47 12.56
N LEU A 145 6.23 -10.60 11.69
CA LEU A 145 4.85 -10.86 12.06
C LEU A 145 4.32 -12.04 11.23
N THR A 146 3.76 -13.05 11.89
CA THR A 146 3.05 -14.18 11.28
C THR A 146 1.74 -13.76 10.62
N MET A 147 1.17 -12.64 11.05
CA MET A 147 -0.12 -12.15 10.59
C MET A 147 -0.12 -11.82 9.09
N SER A 148 -1.23 -12.13 8.42
CA SER A 148 -1.49 -11.77 7.03
C SER A 148 -2.57 -10.69 6.98
N SER A 149 -2.14 -9.43 7.12
CA SER A 149 -3.03 -8.25 7.08
C SER A 149 -2.66 -7.27 5.97
N PHE A 150 -1.91 -7.74 4.97
CA PHE A 150 -1.41 -6.97 3.82
C PHE A 150 -0.90 -5.58 4.24
N ASP A 151 -1.57 -4.51 3.79
CA ASP A 151 -1.19 -3.12 4.00
C ASP A 151 -1.30 -2.66 5.46
N PHE A 152 -1.95 -3.44 6.34
CA PHE A 152 -2.20 -3.06 7.74
C PHE A 152 -1.35 -3.80 8.78
N GLY A 153 -0.52 -4.76 8.36
CA GLY A 153 0.24 -5.60 9.29
C GLY A 153 1.16 -4.79 10.22
N GLY A 154 1.81 -3.76 9.67
CA GLY A 154 2.66 -2.86 10.42
C GLY A 154 1.93 -2.07 11.51
N PHE A 155 0.63 -1.75 11.35
CA PHE A 155 -0.13 -1.09 12.42
C PHE A 155 -0.31 -2.00 13.64
N SER A 156 -0.60 -3.29 13.41
CA SER A 156 -0.68 -4.29 14.50
C SER A 156 0.67 -4.43 15.20
N GLY A 157 1.75 -4.58 14.44
CA GLY A 157 3.10 -4.68 15.00
C GLY A 157 3.51 -3.42 15.79
N LEU A 158 3.21 -2.23 15.25
CA LEU A 158 3.45 -0.97 15.96
C LEU A 158 2.74 -0.94 17.30
N HIS A 159 1.45 -1.30 17.36
CA HIS A 159 0.71 -1.27 18.62
C HIS A 159 1.25 -2.30 19.61
N ARG A 160 1.55 -3.52 19.14
CA ARG A 160 2.11 -4.59 19.97
C ARG A 160 3.42 -4.17 20.66
N HIS A 161 4.32 -3.51 19.93
CA HIS A 161 5.64 -3.11 20.43
C HIS A 161 5.74 -1.61 20.78
N ARG A 162 4.63 -0.89 20.93
CA ARG A 162 4.63 0.58 21.11
C ARG A 162 5.43 1.09 22.31
N THR A 163 5.61 0.25 23.33
CA THR A 163 6.38 0.56 24.54
C THR A 163 7.86 0.18 24.45
N ASP A 164 8.29 -0.53 23.39
CA ASP A 164 9.70 -0.86 23.17
C ASP A 164 10.47 0.42 22.78
N PRO A 165 11.58 0.78 23.46
CA PRO A 165 12.33 2.00 23.15
C PRO A 165 12.83 2.11 21.71
N ARG A 166 12.98 0.98 21.00
CA ARG A 166 13.40 0.93 19.60
C ARG A 166 12.25 1.26 18.64
N VAL A 167 11.00 1.09 19.07
CA VAL A 167 9.77 1.29 18.29
C VAL A 167 9.03 2.57 18.70
N CYS A 168 9.09 2.93 19.97
CA CYS A 168 8.47 4.12 20.55
C CYS A 168 8.98 5.40 19.87
N ALA A 169 8.06 6.23 19.36
CA ALA A 169 8.32 7.55 18.84
C ALA A 169 7.14 8.49 19.10
N HIS A 170 7.39 9.81 19.03
CA HIS A 170 6.31 10.81 19.10
C HIS A 170 5.41 10.76 17.86
N SER A 171 5.98 10.58 16.67
CA SER A 171 5.22 10.47 15.42
C SER A 171 5.75 9.36 14.53
N TYR A 172 4.90 8.90 13.62
CA TYR A 172 5.19 7.83 12.67
C TYR A 172 4.80 8.26 11.28
N LEU A 173 5.64 7.97 10.29
CA LEU A 173 5.29 7.98 8.87
C LEU A 173 5.15 6.53 8.39
N TYR A 174 3.94 6.11 8.07
CA TYR A 174 3.64 4.77 7.59
C TYR A 174 3.64 4.72 6.08
N VAL A 175 4.49 3.86 5.53
CA VAL A 175 4.62 3.59 4.10
C VAL A 175 4.62 2.08 3.84
N LEU A 176 4.40 1.72 2.59
CA LEU A 176 4.54 0.36 2.09
C LEU A 176 5.92 0.19 1.45
N ASP A 177 6.35 -1.05 1.21
CA ASP A 177 7.64 -1.38 0.59
C ASP A 177 7.75 -1.03 -0.91
N THR A 178 6.65 -0.77 -1.61
CA THR A 178 6.70 -0.38 -3.04
C THR A 178 6.84 1.13 -3.27
N VAL A 179 7.78 1.77 -2.56
CA VAL A 179 8.02 3.23 -2.65
C VAL A 179 9.42 3.58 -3.15
N GLU A 180 9.56 4.80 -3.68
CA GLU A 180 10.84 5.44 -4.01
C GLU A 180 10.91 6.81 -3.34
N PHE A 181 11.91 7.02 -2.49
CA PHE A 181 12.11 8.29 -1.81
C PHE A 181 12.82 9.31 -2.72
N ASP A 182 12.36 10.56 -2.72
CA ASP A 182 12.99 11.64 -3.47
C ASP A 182 14.01 12.42 -2.62
N ALA A 183 14.82 13.28 -3.24
CA ALA A 183 15.86 14.06 -2.56
C ALA A 183 15.33 15.02 -1.48
N THR A 184 14.03 15.31 -1.44
CA THR A 184 13.39 16.18 -0.44
C THR A 184 12.89 15.41 0.79
N PHE A 185 12.85 14.08 0.73
CA PHE A 185 12.33 13.21 1.80
C PHE A 185 12.92 13.52 3.18
N PRO A 186 14.27 13.61 3.38
CA PRO A 186 14.81 13.80 4.73
C PRO A 186 14.29 15.07 5.42
N ARG A 187 14.12 16.16 4.66
CA ARG A 187 13.58 17.42 5.18
C ARG A 187 12.11 17.26 5.57
N LYS A 188 11.28 16.70 4.68
CA LYS A 188 9.84 16.49 4.93
C LYS A 188 9.61 15.53 6.09
N PHE A 189 10.41 14.48 6.19
CA PHE A 189 10.37 13.55 7.31
C PHE A 189 10.68 14.23 8.65
N GLN A 190 11.69 15.10 8.71
CA GLN A 190 12.00 15.87 9.91
C GLN A 190 10.86 16.82 10.33
N GLU A 191 10.12 17.37 9.38
CA GLU A 191 8.97 18.25 9.68
C GLU A 191 7.85 17.50 10.44
N LEU A 192 7.77 16.17 10.30
CA LEU A 192 6.79 15.34 11.02
C LEU A 192 7.09 15.23 12.51
N ALA A 193 8.33 15.47 12.96
CA ALA A 193 8.68 15.52 14.38
C ALA A 193 7.89 16.57 15.18
N ARG A 194 7.29 17.55 14.48
CA ARG A 194 6.47 18.64 15.05
C ARG A 194 4.97 18.36 15.00
N MET A 195 4.54 17.18 14.55
CA MET A 195 3.13 16.79 14.55
C MET A 195 2.57 16.71 15.97
N GLY A 196 1.27 16.93 16.13
CA GLY A 196 0.60 16.68 17.41
C GLY A 196 0.43 15.18 17.69
N PHE A 197 0.48 14.78 18.96
CA PHE A 197 0.31 13.38 19.40
C PHE A 197 -1.00 12.72 18.92
N GLY A 198 -2.09 13.48 18.87
CA GLY A 198 -3.40 13.01 18.40
C GLY A 198 -3.70 13.36 16.95
N GLU A 199 -2.70 13.79 16.17
CA GLU A 199 -2.86 14.24 14.80
C GLU A 199 -2.66 13.11 13.79
N VAL A 200 -3.44 13.11 12.72
CA VAL A 200 -3.24 12.30 11.52
C VAL A 200 -3.08 13.23 10.31
N ARG A 201 -2.08 12.98 9.46
CA ARG A 201 -1.90 13.63 8.15
C ARG A 201 -2.01 12.60 7.04
N MET A 202 -2.94 12.80 6.12
CA MET A 202 -3.15 11.86 5.01
C MET A 202 -3.71 12.56 3.78
N ASN A 203 -3.35 12.03 2.61
CA ASN A 203 -3.97 12.40 1.35
C ASN A 203 -5.43 11.88 1.28
N PRO A 204 -6.30 12.48 0.44
CA PRO A 204 -7.61 11.93 0.15
C PRO A 204 -7.53 10.49 -0.37
N ARG A 205 -8.57 9.69 -0.11
CA ARG A 205 -8.62 8.31 -0.60
C ARG A 205 -8.82 8.27 -2.13
N PRO A 206 -8.22 7.28 -2.82
CA PRO A 206 -7.27 6.29 -2.28
C PRO A 206 -5.88 6.91 -1.99
N ASN A 207 -5.37 6.69 -0.78
CA ASN A 207 -4.03 7.06 -0.31
C ASN A 207 -3.09 5.87 -0.09
N SER A 208 -3.54 4.64 -0.36
CA SER A 208 -2.77 3.39 -0.22
C SER A 208 -2.30 3.14 1.22
N ASN A 209 -3.14 3.52 2.18
CA ASN A 209 -2.89 3.44 3.63
C ASN A 209 -1.60 4.16 4.09
N MET A 210 -1.07 5.08 3.28
CA MET A 210 0.14 5.84 3.64
C MET A 210 -0.24 7.12 4.36
N VAL A 211 0.25 7.25 5.59
CA VAL A 211 -0.25 8.23 6.55
C VAL A 211 0.84 8.57 7.55
N ALA A 212 0.89 9.83 7.98
CA ALA A 212 1.64 10.20 9.17
C ALA A 212 0.68 10.35 10.36
N PHE A 213 1.08 9.87 11.54
CA PHE A 213 0.24 9.97 12.74
C PHE A 213 1.06 10.11 14.01
N GLY A 214 0.49 10.78 15.00
CA GLY A 214 1.08 10.92 16.33
C GLY A 214 0.87 9.68 17.21
N HIS A 215 1.66 9.58 18.27
CA HIS A 215 1.68 8.44 19.19
C HIS A 215 0.32 8.14 19.84
N THR A 216 -0.47 9.14 20.20
CA THR A 216 -1.77 8.91 20.83
C THR A 216 -2.78 8.28 19.85
N VAL A 217 -2.62 8.50 18.54
CA VAL A 217 -3.42 7.78 17.52
C VAL A 217 -3.12 6.29 17.57
N LEU A 218 -1.84 5.93 17.71
CA LEU A 218 -1.37 4.55 17.87
C LEU A 218 -1.97 3.88 19.11
N GLU A 219 -1.96 4.57 20.25
CA GLU A 219 -2.56 4.05 21.48
C GLU A 219 -4.08 3.85 21.37
N ARG A 220 -4.77 4.75 20.68
CA ARG A 220 -6.23 4.72 20.55
C ARG A 220 -6.73 3.66 19.58
N PHE A 221 -6.01 3.38 18.50
CA PHE A 221 -6.45 2.31 17.59
C PHE A 221 -6.33 0.93 18.22
N GLY A 222 -5.43 0.74 19.19
CA GLY A 222 -5.37 -0.49 19.97
C GLY A 222 -5.14 -1.73 19.10
N THR A 223 -5.96 -2.75 19.30
CA THR A 223 -5.93 -4.01 18.53
C THR A 223 -6.83 -3.97 17.27
N ASN A 224 -7.26 -2.80 16.81
CA ASN A 224 -8.15 -2.64 15.64
C ASN A 224 -7.63 -3.34 14.37
N PHE A 225 -6.31 -3.45 14.22
CA PHE A 225 -5.65 -4.08 13.07
C PHE A 225 -5.11 -5.50 13.35
N ASP A 226 -5.39 -6.10 14.52
CA ASP A 226 -4.90 -7.43 14.92
C ASP A 226 -5.76 -8.54 14.29
N ARG A 227 -5.89 -8.52 12.96
CA ARG A 227 -6.76 -9.43 12.21
C ARG A 227 -6.13 -9.76 10.87
N ASN A 228 -6.29 -11.02 10.46
CA ASN A 228 -6.01 -11.40 9.08
C ASN A 228 -7.06 -10.77 8.16
N LEU A 229 -6.59 -10.21 7.05
CA LEU A 229 -7.43 -9.58 6.03
C LEU A 229 -7.09 -10.19 4.68
N THR A 230 -8.08 -10.27 3.81
CA THR A 230 -7.86 -10.49 2.38
C THR A 230 -7.46 -9.20 1.70
N LYS A 231 -6.80 -9.32 0.54
CA LYS A 231 -6.49 -8.15 -0.30
C LYS A 231 -7.77 -7.41 -0.70
N LEU A 232 -8.86 -8.14 -0.97
CA LEU A 232 -10.15 -7.53 -1.30
C LEU A 232 -10.71 -6.72 -0.13
N GLU A 233 -10.62 -7.20 1.11
CA GLU A 233 -11.04 -6.42 2.28
C GLU A 233 -10.20 -5.16 2.43
N VAL A 234 -8.89 -5.25 2.24
CA VAL A 234 -7.99 -4.08 2.25
C VAL A 234 -8.35 -3.07 1.16
N VAL A 235 -8.64 -3.52 -0.06
CA VAL A 235 -9.11 -2.64 -1.14
C VAL A 235 -10.48 -2.04 -0.82
N LYS A 236 -11.41 -2.80 -0.23
CA LYS A 236 -12.70 -2.26 0.22
C LYS A 236 -12.51 -1.18 1.29
N MET A 237 -11.58 -1.36 2.23
CA MET A 237 -11.27 -0.32 3.22
C MET A 237 -10.73 0.96 2.60
N GLU A 238 -9.94 0.83 1.53
CA GLU A 238 -9.35 1.95 0.79
C GLU A 238 -10.38 2.73 -0.06
N TYR A 239 -11.30 2.02 -0.73
CA TYR A 239 -12.20 2.60 -1.74
C TYR A 239 -13.68 2.71 -1.31
N ALA A 240 -14.12 1.99 -0.28
CA ALA A 240 -15.51 1.95 0.15
C ALA A 240 -15.74 2.63 1.50
N ASP A 241 -17.01 2.94 1.77
CA ASP A 241 -17.54 3.38 3.07
C ASP A 241 -17.09 2.41 4.18
N PRO A 242 -16.94 2.84 5.45
CA PRO A 242 -16.10 2.15 6.44
C PRO A 242 -16.44 0.67 6.53
N TYR A 243 -15.46 -0.17 6.20
CA TYR A 243 -15.54 -1.61 6.39
C TYR A 243 -15.73 -1.86 7.88
N LYS A 244 -16.96 -2.23 8.26
CA LYS A 244 -17.44 -2.14 9.65
C LYS A 244 -16.65 -2.90 10.73
N PRO A 245 -15.75 -3.89 10.46
CA PRO A 245 -14.90 -4.41 11.52
C PRO A 245 -13.62 -3.61 11.79
N ILE A 246 -13.16 -2.72 10.89
CA ILE A 246 -11.88 -2.01 11.03
C ILE A 246 -12.06 -0.53 10.73
N LYS A 247 -11.77 0.28 11.74
CA LYS A 247 -11.78 1.73 11.62
C LYS A 247 -10.47 2.24 11.03
N ASN A 248 -10.53 3.33 10.29
CA ASN A 248 -9.35 3.93 9.68
C ASN A 248 -8.58 4.77 10.71
N PRO A 249 -7.27 5.01 10.52
CA PRO A 249 -6.46 5.79 11.47
C PRO A 249 -7.07 7.17 11.84
N GLU A 250 -7.71 7.83 10.87
CA GLU A 250 -8.40 9.11 11.06
C GLU A 250 -9.54 9.08 12.08
N GLU A 251 -10.18 7.92 12.30
CA GLU A 251 -11.28 7.77 13.27
C GLU A 251 -10.77 7.72 14.72
N PHE A 252 -9.47 7.55 14.92
CA PHE A 252 -8.82 7.57 16.24
C PHE A 252 -8.14 8.91 16.55
N ALA A 253 -8.06 9.80 15.56
CA ALA A 253 -7.37 11.08 15.67
C ALA A 253 -8.22 12.12 16.42
N SER A 254 -7.55 13.00 17.17
CA SER A 254 -8.15 14.24 17.68
C SER A 254 -8.14 15.37 16.64
N SER A 255 -7.22 15.30 15.68
CA SER A 255 -7.10 16.26 14.57
C SER A 255 -6.72 15.53 13.30
N VAL A 256 -7.36 15.88 12.19
CA VAL A 256 -7.07 15.30 10.87
C VAL A 256 -6.69 16.42 9.92
N VAL A 257 -5.45 16.39 9.43
CA VAL A 257 -4.94 17.29 8.40
C VAL A 257 -5.01 16.56 7.07
N ARG A 258 -5.87 17.07 6.17
CA ARG A 258 -5.95 16.56 4.80
C ARG A 258 -4.86 17.20 3.95
N LEU A 259 -4.02 16.36 3.36
CA LEU A 259 -2.96 16.76 2.45
C LEU A 259 -3.52 16.92 1.02
N GLY A 260 -2.67 17.33 0.07
CA GLY A 260 -3.04 17.41 -1.35
C GLY A 260 -3.39 16.05 -1.94
N ILE A 261 -3.87 16.06 -3.18
CA ILE A 261 -4.12 14.81 -3.92
C ILE A 261 -2.77 14.28 -4.43
N ARG A 262 -2.53 12.96 -4.28
CA ARG A 262 -1.36 12.31 -4.88
C ARG A 262 -1.36 12.51 -6.40
N GLN A 263 -0.20 12.79 -6.99
CA GLN A 263 -0.10 13.11 -8.42
C GLN A 263 0.25 11.86 -9.23
N ASN A 264 -0.46 11.57 -10.31
CA ASN A 264 -0.01 10.54 -11.25
C ASN A 264 1.26 11.05 -11.96
N ALA A 265 2.36 10.32 -11.79
CA ALA A 265 3.69 10.62 -12.32
C ALA A 265 4.08 9.67 -13.48
N GLY A 266 3.08 9.09 -14.16
CA GLY A 266 3.23 8.15 -15.24
C GLY A 266 3.37 6.70 -14.78
N LYS A 267 4.11 5.92 -15.55
CA LYS A 267 4.38 4.51 -15.29
C LYS A 267 5.88 4.27 -15.11
N GLY A 268 6.24 3.25 -14.35
CA GLY A 268 7.63 2.81 -14.23
C GLY A 268 7.73 1.35 -13.82
N ASP A 269 8.89 0.74 -14.10
CA ASP A 269 9.22 -0.60 -13.66
C ASP A 269 10.47 -0.55 -12.76
N PRO A 270 10.30 -0.18 -11.47
CA PRO A 270 11.43 0.01 -10.56
C PRO A 270 12.23 -1.27 -10.31
N TYR A 271 11.66 -2.43 -10.63
CA TYR A 271 12.23 -3.74 -10.32
C TYR A 271 12.75 -4.49 -11.55
N ASN A 272 12.66 -3.89 -12.74
CA ASN A 272 13.00 -4.52 -14.02
C ASN A 272 12.31 -5.88 -14.24
N THR A 273 11.01 -5.97 -13.91
CA THR A 273 10.21 -7.19 -14.08
C THR A 273 9.48 -7.23 -15.43
N SER A 274 9.71 -6.27 -16.33
CA SER A 274 8.94 -6.05 -17.57
C SER A 274 7.47 -5.66 -17.35
N PHE A 275 7.06 -5.44 -16.09
CA PHE A 275 5.70 -5.07 -15.72
C PHE A 275 5.65 -3.61 -15.25
N LEU A 276 5.02 -2.77 -16.06
CA LEU A 276 4.84 -1.35 -15.73
C LEU A 276 3.83 -1.16 -14.59
N ARG A 277 4.23 -0.34 -13.61
CA ARG A 277 3.42 0.03 -12.44
C ARG A 277 3.00 1.49 -12.55
N GLU A 278 1.78 1.80 -12.13
CA GLU A 278 1.33 3.18 -11.99
C GLU A 278 2.16 3.86 -10.88
N LYS A 279 2.72 5.03 -11.17
CA LYS A 279 3.59 5.80 -10.28
C LYS A 279 2.82 6.99 -9.72
N PHE A 280 2.64 7.06 -8.40
CA PHE A 280 1.95 8.17 -7.73
C PHE A 280 2.90 8.94 -6.81
N TYR A 281 2.99 10.25 -6.97
CA TYR A 281 3.82 11.13 -6.13
C TYR A 281 3.04 11.66 -4.92
N TYR A 282 3.60 11.47 -3.73
CA TYR A 282 3.11 11.97 -2.45
C TYR A 282 3.94 13.20 -2.08
N GLN A 283 3.53 14.35 -2.60
CA GLN A 283 4.32 15.57 -2.55
C GLN A 283 4.64 16.01 -1.11
N GLU A 284 3.73 15.87 -0.17
CA GLU A 284 3.92 16.31 1.21
C GLU A 284 4.89 15.42 1.99
N PHE A 285 5.10 14.19 1.54
CA PHE A 285 6.03 13.25 2.18
C PHE A 285 7.35 13.09 1.41
N GLY A 286 7.38 13.36 0.10
CA GLY A 286 8.59 13.28 -0.71
C GLY A 286 8.94 11.87 -1.15
N PHE A 287 7.95 11.09 -1.59
CA PHE A 287 8.17 9.78 -2.19
C PHE A 287 7.16 9.47 -3.30
N TYR A 288 7.49 8.50 -4.13
CA TYR A 288 6.61 7.90 -5.11
C TYR A 288 6.15 6.53 -4.62
N LYS A 289 4.94 6.13 -4.95
CA LYS A 289 4.39 4.79 -4.75
C LYS A 289 4.15 4.14 -6.10
N TYR A 290 4.59 2.89 -6.22
CA TYR A 290 4.36 2.06 -7.39
C TYR A 290 3.24 1.07 -7.09
N ILE A 291 2.24 1.03 -7.96
CA ILE A 291 1.09 0.12 -7.87
C ILE A 291 1.02 -0.70 -9.15
N LEU A 292 1.09 -2.02 -9.03
CA LEU A 292 0.85 -2.92 -10.16
C LEU A 292 -0.67 -3.09 -10.33
N VAL A 293 -1.19 -2.65 -11.46
CA VAL A 293 -2.62 -2.72 -11.80
C VAL A 293 -2.83 -3.78 -12.88
N ASN A 294 -3.93 -4.54 -12.78
CA ASN A 294 -4.37 -5.63 -13.68
C ASN A 294 -3.81 -7.03 -13.34
N TYR A 295 -3.74 -7.94 -14.33
CA TYR A 295 -3.34 -9.35 -14.17
C TYR A 295 -2.04 -9.46 -13.36
N TYR A 296 -2.02 -10.34 -12.35
CA TYR A 296 -0.93 -10.49 -11.37
C TYR A 296 -0.69 -9.29 -10.42
N GLY A 297 -1.52 -8.26 -10.50
CA GLY A 297 -1.39 -7.03 -9.74
C GLY A 297 -2.07 -7.01 -8.38
N ASP A 298 -1.87 -5.89 -7.69
CA ASP A 298 -2.52 -5.58 -6.41
C ASP A 298 -4.05 -5.42 -6.56
N ILE A 299 -4.50 -5.04 -7.77
CA ILE A 299 -5.87 -4.67 -8.08
C ILE A 299 -6.24 -5.15 -9.50
N GLY A 300 -7.26 -6.01 -9.66
CA GLY A 300 -7.80 -6.48 -10.95
C GLY A 300 -8.61 -7.79 -10.83
N ASN A 301 -9.36 -8.16 -11.88
CA ASN A 301 -10.23 -9.36 -11.91
C ASN A 301 -9.47 -10.69 -11.71
N GLU A 302 -8.17 -10.71 -12.00
CA GLU A 302 -7.30 -11.91 -11.95
C GLU A 302 -6.04 -11.70 -11.08
N GLY A 303 -6.01 -10.62 -10.30
CA GLY A 303 -4.91 -10.34 -9.36
C GLY A 303 -5.10 -11.03 -8.00
N HIS A 304 -4.40 -10.55 -6.98
CA HIS A 304 -4.56 -11.03 -5.59
C HIS A 304 -5.94 -10.73 -4.97
N LEU A 305 -6.86 -10.11 -5.71
CA LEU A 305 -8.25 -9.86 -5.31
C LEU A 305 -9.10 -11.13 -5.41
N LYS A 306 -8.79 -12.15 -4.62
CA LYS A 306 -9.68 -13.30 -4.44
C LYS A 306 -10.55 -13.07 -3.21
N GLU A 307 -11.86 -13.35 -3.32
CA GLU A 307 -12.71 -13.46 -2.14
C GLU A 307 -12.20 -14.59 -1.25
N ASN A 308 -12.23 -14.41 0.08
CA ASN A 308 -11.98 -15.50 1.02
C ASN A 308 -13.08 -16.55 0.82
N THR A 309 -12.84 -17.56 -0.01
CA THR A 309 -13.70 -18.74 -0.05
C THR A 309 -13.27 -19.63 1.11
N PRO A 310 -14.11 -19.85 2.14
CA PRO A 310 -13.75 -20.73 3.24
C PRO A 310 -13.39 -22.12 2.69
N GLY A 311 -12.16 -22.57 2.91
CA GLY A 311 -11.69 -23.88 2.44
C GLY A 311 -10.91 -23.90 1.13
N MET A 312 -10.59 -22.75 0.53
CA MET A 312 -9.60 -22.71 -0.56
C MET A 312 -8.18 -22.89 0.02
N PRO A 313 -7.41 -23.89 -0.42
CA PRO A 313 -6.03 -24.04 -0.01
C PRO A 313 -5.23 -22.81 -0.45
N VAL A 314 -4.38 -22.29 0.44
CA VAL A 314 -3.31 -21.36 0.05
C VAL A 314 -2.51 -22.07 -1.04
N PRO A 315 -2.37 -21.53 -2.26
CA PRO A 315 -1.56 -22.17 -3.27
C PRO A 315 -0.15 -22.35 -2.70
N PRO A 316 0.43 -23.57 -2.76
CA PRO A 316 1.76 -23.80 -2.24
C PRO A 316 2.75 -22.88 -2.96
N PRO A 317 3.84 -22.46 -2.29
CA PRO A 317 4.87 -21.59 -2.89
C PRO A 317 5.50 -22.18 -4.17
N GLU A 318 5.26 -23.45 -4.46
CA GLU A 318 5.76 -24.22 -5.60
C GLU A 318 5.23 -23.78 -6.98
N THR A 319 4.17 -22.96 -7.07
CA THR A 319 3.66 -22.55 -8.40
C THR A 319 4.60 -21.59 -9.13
N LEU A 320 5.46 -20.85 -8.44
CA LEU A 320 6.46 -19.98 -9.08
C LEU A 320 7.70 -20.75 -9.55
N GLU A 321 8.04 -21.86 -8.91
CA GLU A 321 9.15 -22.73 -9.37
C GLU A 321 8.69 -23.60 -10.55
N ALA A 322 7.45 -24.11 -10.51
CA ALA A 322 6.88 -24.87 -11.62
C ALA A 322 6.65 -24.03 -12.89
N GLU A 323 6.30 -22.75 -12.76
CA GLU A 323 6.20 -21.83 -13.92
C GLU A 323 7.58 -21.52 -14.49
N LYS A 324 8.62 -21.44 -13.64
CA LYS A 324 10.00 -21.20 -14.07
C LYS A 324 10.64 -22.42 -14.74
N GLU A 325 10.34 -23.63 -14.25
CA GLU A 325 10.75 -24.88 -14.90
C GLU A 325 10.04 -25.06 -16.26
N ALA A 326 8.77 -24.66 -16.38
CA ALA A 326 8.05 -24.70 -17.65
C ALA A 326 8.59 -23.68 -18.67
N GLU A 327 8.98 -22.47 -18.25
CA GLU A 327 9.65 -21.49 -19.12
C GLU A 327 11.05 -21.97 -19.56
N GLU A 328 11.83 -22.61 -18.67
CA GLU A 328 13.15 -23.17 -19.00
C GLU A 328 13.06 -24.40 -19.95
N GLU A 329 11.98 -25.18 -19.91
CA GLU A 329 11.73 -26.26 -20.89
C GLU A 329 11.30 -25.71 -22.26
N GLU A 330 10.49 -24.64 -22.31
CA GLU A 330 10.06 -24.03 -23.57
C GLU A 330 11.23 -23.34 -24.31
N GLU A 331 12.17 -22.71 -23.58
CA GLU A 331 13.40 -22.14 -24.18
C GLU A 331 14.34 -23.23 -24.72
N GLN A 332 14.41 -24.41 -24.10
CA GLN A 332 15.23 -25.52 -24.59
C GLN A 332 14.66 -26.16 -25.87
N GLU A 333 13.34 -26.20 -26.02
CA GLU A 333 12.69 -26.70 -27.25
C GLU A 333 12.84 -25.74 -28.44
N GLU A 334 13.04 -24.43 -28.21
CA GLU A 334 13.29 -23.46 -29.28
C GLU A 334 14.76 -23.44 -29.78
N GLU A 335 15.71 -23.99 -29.01
CA GLU A 335 17.13 -24.06 -29.39
C GLU A 335 17.53 -25.34 -30.16
N GLU A 336 16.67 -26.35 -30.27
CA GLU A 336 16.88 -27.60 -31.04
C GLU A 336 16.40 -27.55 -32.51
#